data_AF-A0A955ADJ0-F1
#
_entry.id   AF-A0A955ADJ0-F1
#
_cell.length_a   1.000
_cell.length_b   1.000
_cell.length_c   1.000
_cell.angle_alpha   90.00
_cell.angle_beta   90.00
_cell.angle_gamma   90.00
#
_symmetry.space_group_name_H-M   'P 1'
#
loop_
_entity.id
_entity.type
_entity.pdbx_description
1 polymer ?
#
loop_
_entity_poly.entity_id
_entity_poly.type
_entity_poly.pdbx_seq_one_letter_code
_entity_poly.pdbx_strand_id
1 'polypeptide(L)'
;MLHMEIIQQRLEKEADVDLLQTAPNVTYEILKRGGELLLIDNPVLVPDSGQIDEFREPVARVTFIVPSGNIGTIMQLCEDRRGTYKTTQYLGPDRAELIYELPLAEIIYDLHDKLKSATRGYGTMDYELIGYQPADLVRMDILVNGNRVDALSVICDRRDADRRGRAVAKKLKAEIDRHMFEVAVQAAIGSRVIARETVPAMRKNVTAKCYGGDITRKRKLLAKQREGKKRMKSIGQVDIPQKAFMAVLDTGDKK
;
A
#
# COMPACT_ATOMS: atom_id res chain seq x y z
N MET A 1 9.37 -14.85 2.47
CA MET A 1 9.11 -14.54 1.04
C MET A 1 9.74 -15.48 0.00
N LEU A 2 10.77 -16.29 0.30
CA LEU A 2 11.52 -17.06 -0.71
C LEU A 2 10.66 -17.96 -1.64
N HIS A 3 9.62 -18.62 -1.12
CA HIS A 3 8.78 -19.51 -1.94
C HIS A 3 8.03 -18.78 -3.06
N MET A 4 7.54 -17.58 -2.79
CA MET A 4 6.80 -16.77 -3.77
C MET A 4 7.74 -16.26 -4.88
N GLU A 5 8.91 -15.75 -4.51
CA GLU A 5 9.91 -15.25 -5.47
C GLU A 5 10.40 -16.34 -6.42
N ILE A 6 10.63 -17.56 -5.90
CA ILE A 6 11.05 -18.70 -6.74
C ILE A 6 9.94 -19.05 -7.74
N ILE A 7 8.68 -19.15 -7.31
CA ILE A 7 7.56 -19.47 -8.22
C ILE A 7 7.42 -18.38 -9.29
N GLN A 8 7.53 -17.11 -8.92
CA GLN A 8 7.48 -16.00 -9.86
C GLN A 8 8.60 -16.09 -10.90
N GLN A 9 9.86 -16.22 -10.47
CA GLN A 9 11.00 -16.30 -11.38
C GLN A 9 10.88 -17.48 -12.34
N ARG A 10 10.31 -18.60 -11.88
CA ARG A 10 10.06 -19.76 -12.73
C ARG A 10 8.97 -19.47 -13.76
N LEU A 11 7.88 -18.83 -13.40
CA LEU A 11 6.83 -18.47 -14.36
C LEU A 11 7.33 -17.45 -15.41
N GLU A 12 8.09 -16.44 -15.00
CA GLU A 12 8.64 -15.43 -15.92
C GLU A 12 9.68 -16.05 -16.87
N LYS A 13 10.58 -16.91 -16.37
CA LYS A 13 11.68 -17.46 -17.19
C LYS A 13 11.31 -18.73 -17.95
N GLU A 14 10.55 -19.63 -17.34
CA GLU A 14 10.23 -20.94 -17.94
C GLU A 14 8.96 -20.88 -18.78
N ALA A 15 7.98 -20.03 -18.43
CA ALA A 15 6.68 -19.98 -19.11
C ALA A 15 6.48 -18.72 -19.98
N ASP A 16 7.44 -17.77 -19.99
CA ASP A 16 7.39 -16.52 -20.77
C ASP A 16 6.10 -15.71 -20.52
N VAL A 17 5.69 -15.65 -19.25
CA VAL A 17 4.49 -14.92 -18.82
C VAL A 17 4.87 -13.66 -18.06
N ASP A 18 4.42 -12.51 -18.56
CA ASP A 18 4.49 -11.23 -17.84
C ASP A 18 3.47 -11.24 -16.68
N LEU A 19 3.97 -11.26 -15.45
CA LEU A 19 3.16 -11.29 -14.23
C LEU A 19 3.11 -9.92 -13.55
N LEU A 20 1.90 -9.42 -13.30
CA LEU A 20 1.70 -8.25 -12.45
C LEU A 20 1.40 -8.71 -11.01
N GLN A 21 2.31 -8.44 -10.08
CA GLN A 21 2.06 -8.72 -8.67
C GLN A 21 1.20 -7.62 -8.05
N THR A 22 0.11 -8.03 -7.40
CA THR A 22 -0.74 -7.16 -6.59
C THR A 22 -0.47 -7.40 -5.10
N ALA A 23 -0.91 -6.46 -4.26
CA ALA A 23 -0.92 -6.69 -2.82
C ALA A 23 -1.76 -7.94 -2.50
N PRO A 24 -1.32 -8.80 -1.57
CA PRO A 24 -2.15 -9.89 -1.10
C PRO A 24 -3.39 -9.30 -0.41
N ASN A 25 -4.55 -9.87 -0.72
CA ASN A 25 -5.82 -9.49 -0.10
C ASN A 25 -6.41 -10.68 0.66
N VAL A 26 -7.25 -10.35 1.63
CA VAL A 26 -8.10 -11.31 2.34
C VAL A 26 -9.54 -11.13 1.89
N THR A 27 -10.35 -12.14 2.11
CA THR A 27 -11.79 -12.04 1.93
C THR A 27 -12.39 -11.28 3.10
N TYR A 28 -13.14 -10.22 2.82
CA TYR A 28 -13.89 -9.45 3.81
C TYR A 28 -15.38 -9.74 3.69
N GLU A 29 -16.12 -9.50 4.78
CA GLU A 29 -17.57 -9.55 4.81
C GLU A 29 -18.14 -8.13 4.92
N ILE A 30 -19.07 -7.77 4.04
CA ILE A 30 -19.77 -6.50 4.07
C ILE A 30 -21.26 -6.76 4.23
N LEU A 31 -21.82 -6.26 5.33
CA LEU A 31 -23.26 -6.15 5.49
C LEU A 31 -23.72 -4.84 4.84
N LYS A 32 -24.53 -4.94 3.78
CA LYS A 32 -25.20 -3.79 3.20
C LYS A 32 -26.37 -3.34 4.07
N ARG A 33 -26.76 -2.07 3.95
CA ARG A 33 -27.98 -1.52 4.58
C ARG A 33 -29.28 -2.23 4.19
N GLY A 34 -29.27 -3.03 3.11
CA GLY A 34 -30.39 -3.89 2.71
C GLY A 34 -30.44 -5.26 3.40
N GLY A 35 -29.50 -5.56 4.32
CA GLY A 35 -29.38 -6.87 4.98
C GLY A 35 -28.65 -7.95 4.17
N GLU A 36 -28.20 -7.63 2.95
CA GLU A 36 -27.41 -8.53 2.11
C GLU A 36 -25.96 -8.58 2.62
N LEU A 37 -25.45 -9.79 2.83
CA LEU A 37 -24.04 -10.05 3.17
C LEU A 37 -23.25 -10.33 1.88
N LEU A 38 -22.25 -9.51 1.62
CA LEU A 38 -21.32 -9.69 0.50
C LEU A 38 -19.97 -10.20 1.00
N LEU A 39 -19.42 -11.16 0.28
CA LEU A 39 -18.02 -11.58 0.41
C LEU A 39 -17.19 -10.86 -0.65
N ILE A 40 -16.14 -10.17 -0.21
CA ILE A 40 -15.31 -9.34 -1.07
C ILE A 40 -13.85 -9.77 -0.96
N ASP A 41 -13.30 -10.26 -2.06
CA ASP A 41 -11.88 -10.62 -2.23
C ASP A 41 -11.07 -9.52 -2.95
N ASN A 42 -11.76 -8.64 -3.67
CA ASN A 42 -11.15 -7.53 -4.42
C ASN A 42 -11.64 -6.17 -3.91
N PRO A 43 -10.72 -5.25 -3.51
CA PRO A 43 -11.06 -3.88 -3.10
C PRO A 43 -11.93 -3.12 -4.09
N VAL A 44 -11.83 -3.38 -5.39
CA VAL A 44 -12.65 -2.70 -6.42
C VAL A 44 -14.14 -3.01 -6.25
N LEU A 45 -14.48 -4.19 -5.75
CA LEU A 45 -15.87 -4.63 -5.55
C LEU A 45 -16.50 -4.04 -4.28
N VAL A 46 -15.72 -3.35 -3.44
CA VAL A 46 -16.25 -2.67 -2.25
C VAL A 46 -17.27 -1.61 -2.68
N PRO A 47 -18.53 -1.69 -2.20
CA PRO A 47 -19.57 -0.73 -2.53
C PRO A 47 -19.26 0.64 -1.91
N ASP A 48 -19.99 1.66 -2.34
CA ASP A 48 -19.82 2.99 -1.77
C ASP A 48 -20.16 3.00 -0.28
N SER A 49 -19.40 3.79 0.49
CA SER A 49 -19.54 3.88 1.96
C SER A 49 -20.97 4.15 2.46
N GLY A 50 -21.83 4.79 1.66
CA GLY A 50 -23.23 5.03 2.02
C GLY A 50 -24.14 3.79 1.97
N GLN A 51 -23.70 2.71 1.32
CA GLN A 51 -24.43 1.45 1.20
C GLN A 51 -23.99 0.41 2.24
N ILE A 52 -22.86 0.65 2.89
CA ILE A 52 -22.27 -0.22 3.91
C ILE A 52 -22.93 0.07 5.26
N ASP A 53 -23.37 -0.97 5.94
CA ASP A 53 -23.84 -0.92 7.32
C ASP A 53 -22.73 -1.41 8.27
N GLU A 54 -22.15 -2.57 7.96
CA GLU A 54 -21.07 -3.16 8.75
C GLU A 54 -19.97 -3.70 7.82
N PHE A 55 -18.71 -3.43 8.17
CA PHE A 55 -17.55 -3.97 7.47
C PHE A 55 -16.81 -4.89 8.44
N ARG A 56 -16.70 -6.17 8.10
CA ARG A 56 -16.08 -7.19 8.93
C ARG A 56 -14.83 -7.73 8.28
N GLU A 57 -13.79 -7.90 9.09
CA GLU A 57 -12.52 -8.47 8.68
C GLU A 57 -12.29 -9.85 9.30
N PRO A 58 -11.59 -10.75 8.59
CA PRO A 58 -11.18 -12.02 9.14
C PRO A 58 -10.11 -11.80 10.21
N VAL A 59 -10.33 -12.38 11.39
CA VAL A 59 -9.40 -12.35 12.52
C VAL A 59 -8.84 -13.76 12.72
N ALA A 60 -7.54 -13.82 12.97
CA ALA A 60 -6.86 -15.06 13.32
C ALA A 60 -6.26 -14.96 14.71
N ARG A 61 -6.32 -16.07 15.44
CA ARG A 61 -5.53 -16.27 16.65
C ARG A 61 -4.13 -16.66 16.22
N VAL A 62 -3.15 -15.87 16.63
CA VAL A 62 -1.74 -16.07 16.32
C VAL A 62 -0.99 -16.48 17.57
N THR A 63 -0.28 -17.59 17.47
CA THR A 63 0.60 -18.11 18.52
C THR A 63 2.04 -17.85 18.11
N PHE A 64 2.74 -17.03 18.88
CA PHE A 64 4.15 -16.75 18.70
C PHE A 64 4.98 -17.52 19.72
N ILE A 65 6.03 -18.20 19.26
CA ILE A 65 7.04 -18.79 20.14
C ILE A 65 8.34 -18.03 19.90
N VAL A 66 8.81 -17.32 20.93
CA VAL A 66 9.95 -16.40 20.81
C VAL A 66 10.87 -16.49 22.03
N PRO A 67 12.14 -16.08 21.90
CA PRO A 67 13.03 -15.94 23.05
C PRO A 67 12.49 -14.91 24.05
N SER A 68 12.63 -15.18 25.36
CA SER A 68 12.09 -14.32 26.44
C SER A 68 12.58 -12.86 26.36
N GLY A 69 13.80 -12.64 25.86
CA GLY A 69 14.38 -11.30 25.68
C GLY A 69 13.71 -10.44 24.59
N ASN A 70 12.92 -11.05 23.70
CA ASN A 70 12.30 -10.35 22.55
C ASN A 70 10.79 -10.12 22.73
N ILE A 71 10.21 -10.52 23.86
CA ILE A 71 8.76 -10.40 24.15
C ILE A 71 8.28 -8.98 23.91
N GLY A 72 8.93 -7.97 24.49
CA GLY A 72 8.51 -6.57 24.38
C GLY A 72 8.44 -6.06 22.93
N THR A 73 9.42 -6.43 22.10
CA THR A 73 9.43 -6.09 20.68
C THR A 73 8.27 -6.71 19.92
N ILE A 74 7.91 -7.95 20.25
CA ILE A 74 6.78 -8.65 19.61
C ILE A 74 5.44 -8.10 20.08
N MET A 75 5.32 -7.75 21.37
CA MET A 75 4.11 -7.09 21.88
C MET A 75 3.88 -5.76 21.16
N GLN A 76 4.92 -4.93 21.01
CA GLN A 76 4.81 -3.68 20.26
C GLN A 76 4.43 -3.92 18.79
N LEU A 77 5.03 -4.93 18.15
CA LEU A 77 4.71 -5.29 16.77
C LEU A 77 3.23 -5.71 16.59
N CYS A 78 2.67 -6.42 17.57
CA CYS A 78 1.26 -6.82 17.55
C CYS A 78 0.33 -5.62 17.84
N GLU A 79 0.71 -4.75 18.78
CA GLU A 79 -0.05 -3.54 19.12
C GLU A 79 -0.16 -2.59 17.91
N ASP A 80 0.95 -2.34 17.22
CA ASP A 80 1.01 -1.53 16.00
C ASP A 80 0.10 -2.06 14.87
N ARG A 81 -0.31 -3.33 14.97
CA ARG A 81 -1.16 -4.05 14.01
C ARG A 81 -2.57 -4.35 14.55
N ARG A 82 -3.01 -3.61 15.57
CA ARG A 82 -4.35 -3.74 16.17
C ARG A 82 -4.58 -5.11 16.82
N GLY A 83 -3.50 -5.74 17.29
CA GLY A 83 -3.54 -7.03 17.96
C GLY A 83 -4.15 -6.94 19.34
N THR A 84 -5.08 -7.84 19.65
CA THR A 84 -5.61 -7.98 21.00
C THR A 84 -4.81 -9.04 21.75
N TYR A 85 -4.10 -8.63 22.79
CA TYR A 85 -3.38 -9.54 23.67
C TYR A 85 -4.35 -10.51 24.37
N LYS A 86 -3.99 -11.80 24.42
CA LYS A 86 -4.74 -12.81 25.17
C LYS A 86 -3.97 -13.37 26.35
N THR A 87 -2.80 -13.94 26.10
CA THR A 87 -2.01 -14.55 27.16
C THR A 87 -0.54 -14.69 26.77
N THR A 88 0.31 -14.84 27.78
CA THR A 88 1.72 -15.18 27.67
C THR A 88 1.99 -16.36 28.58
N GLN A 89 2.62 -17.39 28.05
CA GLN A 89 3.04 -18.57 28.81
C GLN A 89 4.55 -18.76 28.64
N TYR A 90 5.26 -18.97 29.75
CA TYR A 90 6.68 -19.28 29.69
C TYR A 90 6.86 -20.79 29.50
N LEU A 91 7.40 -21.19 28.35
CA LEU A 91 7.71 -22.59 28.05
C LEU A 91 9.03 -23.05 28.70
N GLY A 92 9.75 -22.12 29.32
CA GLY A 92 11.02 -22.31 30.03
C GLY A 92 11.66 -20.96 30.36
N PRO A 93 12.92 -20.94 30.85
CA PRO A 93 13.62 -19.68 31.17
C PRO A 93 13.85 -18.82 29.92
N ASP A 94 14.17 -19.45 28.78
CA ASP A 94 14.62 -18.73 27.59
C ASP A 94 13.54 -18.56 26.51
N ARG A 95 12.36 -19.15 26.68
CA ARG A 95 11.28 -19.12 25.67
C ARG A 95 9.93 -18.76 26.28
N ALA A 96 9.21 -17.93 25.55
CA ALA A 96 7.81 -17.60 25.84
C ALA A 96 6.94 -17.85 24.62
N GLU A 97 5.73 -18.31 24.91
CA GLU A 97 4.60 -18.36 24.00
C GLU A 97 3.73 -17.12 24.24
N LEU A 98 3.37 -16.41 23.17
CA LEU A 98 2.41 -15.30 23.22
C LEU A 98 1.24 -15.62 22.31
N ILE A 99 0.03 -15.39 22.80
CA ILE A 99 -1.19 -15.55 22.02
C ILE A 99 -1.83 -14.18 21.83
N TYR A 100 -2.07 -13.83 20.57
CA TYR A 100 -2.76 -12.61 20.14
C TYR A 100 -3.91 -12.95 19.19
N GLU A 101 -4.91 -12.09 19.14
CA GLU A 101 -5.88 -12.07 18.04
C GLU A 101 -5.54 -10.89 17.13
N LEU A 102 -5.28 -11.18 15.86
CA LEU A 102 -4.82 -10.20 14.87
C LEU A 102 -5.68 -10.27 13.61
N PRO A 103 -5.96 -9.13 12.96
CA PRO A 103 -6.55 -9.12 11.63
C PRO A 103 -5.69 -9.89 10.63
N LEU A 104 -6.30 -10.79 9.86
CA LEU A 104 -5.56 -11.62 8.90
C LEU A 104 -4.86 -10.79 7.82
N ALA A 105 -5.44 -9.65 7.43
CA ALA A 105 -4.81 -8.71 6.51
C ALA A 105 -3.45 -8.21 7.01
N GLU A 106 -3.31 -7.99 8.32
CA GLU A 106 -2.06 -7.55 8.93
C GLU A 106 -1.04 -8.68 9.09
N ILE A 107 -1.51 -9.92 9.24
CA ILE A 107 -0.65 -11.12 9.32
C ILE A 107 0.01 -11.40 7.97
N ILE A 108 -0.79 -11.41 6.90
CA ILE A 108 -0.28 -11.71 5.56
C ILE A 108 0.67 -10.59 5.07
N TYR A 109 0.50 -9.37 5.59
CA TYR A 109 1.33 -8.23 5.25
C TYR A 109 2.57 -8.11 6.15
N ASP A 110 3.67 -8.73 5.75
CA ASP A 110 5.03 -8.50 6.31
C ASP A 110 5.20 -8.88 7.80
N LEU A 111 4.24 -9.59 8.42
CA LEU A 111 4.37 -9.98 9.83
C LEU A 111 5.47 -11.04 10.01
N HIS A 112 5.55 -12.01 9.11
CA HIS A 112 6.54 -13.07 9.16
C HIS A 112 7.97 -12.52 9.07
N ASP A 113 8.24 -11.62 8.12
CA ASP A 113 9.58 -11.08 7.91
C ASP A 113 9.98 -10.13 9.04
N LYS A 114 9.06 -9.29 9.54
CA LYS A 114 9.29 -8.48 10.75
C LYS A 114 9.54 -9.33 12.00
N LEU A 115 8.81 -10.43 12.18
CA LEU A 115 9.03 -11.37 13.29
C LEU A 115 10.44 -11.95 13.21
N LYS A 116 10.85 -12.46 12.04
CA LYS A 116 12.17 -13.05 11.84
C LYS A 116 13.28 -12.02 12.05
N SER A 117 13.12 -10.80 11.53
CA SER A 117 14.07 -9.71 11.77
C SER A 117 14.18 -9.34 13.26
N ALA A 118 13.06 -9.12 13.93
CA ALA A 118 12.99 -8.74 15.35
C ALA A 118 13.57 -9.82 16.28
N THR A 119 13.50 -11.09 15.90
CA THR A 119 13.94 -12.23 16.72
C THR A 119 15.26 -12.84 16.23
N ARG A 120 15.94 -12.23 15.25
CA ARG A 120 17.16 -12.79 14.63
C ARG A 120 16.95 -14.22 14.09
N GLY A 121 15.74 -14.51 13.62
CA GLY A 121 15.35 -15.78 13.02
C GLY A 121 14.74 -16.82 13.98
N TYR A 122 14.87 -16.61 15.30
CA TYR A 122 14.47 -17.59 16.32
C TYR A 122 12.97 -17.66 16.59
N GLY A 123 12.21 -16.60 16.26
CA GLY A 123 10.77 -16.57 16.46
C GLY A 123 10.04 -17.42 15.43
N THR A 124 9.05 -18.19 15.89
CA THR A 124 8.10 -18.90 15.03
C THR A 124 6.69 -18.40 15.31
N MET A 125 5.82 -18.51 14.31
CA MET A 125 4.42 -18.19 14.46
C MET A 125 3.56 -19.23 13.77
N ASP A 126 2.41 -19.49 14.37
CA ASP A 126 1.30 -20.25 13.80
C ASP A 126 0.02 -19.42 13.93
N TYR A 127 -0.96 -19.62 13.05
CA TYR A 127 -2.22 -18.91 13.13
C TYR A 127 -3.42 -19.76 12.73
N GLU A 128 -4.52 -19.55 13.43
CA GLU A 128 -5.81 -20.19 13.18
C GLU A 128 -6.87 -19.12 12.97
N LEU A 129 -7.66 -19.23 11.89
CA LEU A 129 -8.76 -18.31 11.63
C LEU A 129 -9.88 -18.55 12.65
N ILE A 130 -10.26 -17.51 13.39
CA ILE A 130 -11.27 -17.62 14.45
C ILE A 130 -12.64 -17.01 14.06
N GLY A 131 -12.72 -16.34 12.92
CA GLY A 131 -13.96 -15.80 12.37
C GLY A 131 -13.83 -14.34 11.91
N TYR A 132 -14.98 -13.70 11.70
CA TYR A 132 -15.08 -12.31 11.24
C TYR A 132 -15.46 -11.39 12.40
N GLN A 133 -14.87 -10.20 12.45
CA GLN A 133 -15.18 -9.18 13.43
C GLN A 133 -15.40 -7.80 12.76
N PRO A 134 -16.35 -6.98 13.26
CA PRO A 134 -16.53 -5.62 12.77
C PRO A 134 -15.29 -4.76 12.98
N ALA A 135 -14.93 -3.97 11.97
CA ALA A 135 -13.81 -3.03 12.02
C ALA A 135 -14.11 -1.75 11.21
N ASP A 136 -13.50 -0.62 11.60
CA ASP A 136 -13.61 0.65 10.86
C ASP A 136 -12.63 0.66 9.67
N LEU A 137 -13.00 -0.09 8.64
CA LEU A 137 -12.24 -0.25 7.41
C LEU A 137 -12.69 0.73 6.33
N VAL A 138 -11.71 1.15 5.53
CA VAL A 138 -11.91 2.01 4.37
C VAL A 138 -11.18 1.45 3.16
N ARG A 139 -11.78 1.60 1.98
CA ARG A 139 -11.06 1.41 0.71
C ARG A 139 -10.21 2.65 0.44
N MET A 140 -8.91 2.45 0.35
CA MET A 140 -7.95 3.46 -0.09
C MET A 140 -7.57 3.19 -1.54
N ASP A 141 -7.89 4.14 -2.41
CA ASP A 141 -7.57 4.12 -3.83
C ASP A 141 -6.33 4.97 -4.11
N ILE A 142 -5.47 4.51 -5.03
CA ILE A 142 -4.37 5.31 -5.57
C ILE A 142 -4.79 5.87 -6.93
N LEU A 143 -4.62 7.18 -7.11
CA LEU A 143 -4.91 7.87 -8.36
C LEU A 143 -3.63 8.47 -8.93
N VAL A 144 -3.42 8.25 -10.22
CA VAL A 144 -2.32 8.84 -11.00
C VAL A 144 -2.92 9.71 -12.09
N ASN A 145 -2.64 11.02 -12.03
CA ASN A 145 -3.22 12.04 -12.89
C ASN A 145 -4.77 12.03 -12.94
N GLY A 146 -5.40 11.61 -11.85
CA GLY A 146 -6.87 11.51 -11.72
C GLY A 146 -7.45 10.16 -12.14
N ASN A 147 -6.65 9.27 -12.73
CA ASN A 147 -7.07 7.91 -13.07
C ASN A 147 -6.79 6.97 -11.90
N ARG A 148 -7.77 6.17 -11.50
CA ARG A 148 -7.59 5.14 -10.47
C ARG A 148 -6.67 4.04 -11.00
N VAL A 149 -5.77 3.58 -10.13
CA VAL A 149 -4.90 2.42 -10.37
C VAL A 149 -5.41 1.28 -9.51
N ASP A 150 -6.28 0.44 -10.08
CA ASP A 150 -6.99 -0.60 -9.34
C ASP A 150 -6.04 -1.58 -8.64
N ALA A 151 -4.93 -1.94 -9.31
CA ALA A 151 -3.90 -2.84 -8.77
C ALA A 151 -3.23 -2.35 -7.48
N LEU A 152 -3.31 -1.06 -7.15
CA LEU A 152 -2.75 -0.46 -5.93
C LEU A 152 -3.81 -0.10 -4.89
N SER A 153 -5.08 -0.41 -5.17
CA SER A 153 -6.17 -0.15 -4.23
C SER A 153 -6.12 -1.18 -3.11
N VAL A 154 -6.27 -0.73 -1.87
CA VAL A 154 -6.15 -1.58 -0.67
C VAL A 154 -7.25 -1.24 0.33
N ILE A 155 -7.63 -2.23 1.12
CA ILE A 155 -8.51 -2.04 2.28
C ILE A 155 -7.61 -1.89 3.51
N CYS A 156 -7.85 -0.87 4.32
CA CYS A 156 -7.10 -0.63 5.55
C CYS A 156 -7.98 0.01 6.63
N ASP A 157 -7.51 -0.01 7.88
CA ASP A 157 -8.13 0.74 8.97
C ASP A 157 -8.08 2.24 8.69
N ARG A 158 -9.17 2.95 9.01
CA ARG A 158 -9.31 4.39 8.77
C ARG A 158 -8.19 5.21 9.40
N ARG A 159 -7.68 4.81 10.57
CA ARG A 159 -6.62 5.51 11.31
C ARG A 159 -5.28 5.41 10.58
N ASP A 160 -5.05 4.31 9.88
CA ASP A 160 -3.80 4.04 9.16
C ASP A 160 -3.79 4.56 7.72
N ALA A 161 -4.96 4.87 7.17
CA ALA A 161 -5.10 5.26 5.77
C ALA A 161 -4.23 6.46 5.38
N ASP A 162 -4.16 7.53 6.21
CA ASP A 162 -3.35 8.71 5.91
C ASP A 162 -1.85 8.39 5.88
N ARG A 163 -1.36 7.68 6.91
CA ARG A 163 0.04 7.25 7.02
C ARG A 163 0.44 6.36 5.85
N ARG A 164 -0.36 5.33 5.55
CA ARG A 164 -0.10 4.36 4.48
C ARG A 164 -0.19 5.02 3.11
N GLY A 165 -1.22 5.84 2.88
CA GLY A 165 -1.42 6.58 1.64
C GLY A 165 -0.28 7.54 1.32
N ARG A 166 0.24 8.27 2.32
CA ARG A 166 1.43 9.12 2.16
C ARG A 166 2.68 8.30 1.81
N ALA A 167 2.89 7.17 2.48
CA ALA A 167 4.04 6.31 2.22
C ALA A 167 4.02 5.78 0.77
N VAL A 168 2.86 5.27 0.32
CA VAL A 168 2.66 4.78 -1.05
C VAL A 168 2.87 5.90 -2.07
N ALA A 169 2.25 7.08 -1.86
CA ALA A 169 2.38 8.21 -2.78
C ALA A 169 3.83 8.71 -2.90
N LYS A 170 4.57 8.73 -1.79
CA LYS A 170 5.98 9.13 -1.75
C LYS A 170 6.87 8.16 -2.52
N LYS A 171 6.65 6.85 -2.36
CA LYS A 171 7.39 5.80 -3.10
C LYS A 171 7.10 5.88 -4.59
N LEU A 172 5.83 5.96 -4.99
CA LEU A 172 5.45 6.10 -6.40
C LEU A 172 6.05 7.34 -7.07
N LYS A 173 6.10 8.47 -6.36
CA LYS A 173 6.75 9.68 -6.88
C LYS A 173 8.24 9.46 -7.21
N ALA A 174 8.93 8.62 -6.45
CA ALA A 174 10.34 8.35 -6.66
C ALA A 174 10.58 7.43 -7.87
N GLU A 175 9.65 6.50 -8.13
CA GLU A 175 9.77 5.50 -9.19
C GLU A 175 9.18 5.92 -10.54
N ILE A 176 8.21 6.85 -10.53
CA ILE A 176 7.60 7.38 -11.75
C ILE A 176 8.58 8.36 -12.41
N ASP A 177 8.89 8.08 -13.68
CA ASP A 177 9.76 8.94 -14.48
C ASP A 177 9.15 10.33 -14.67
N ARG A 178 10.03 11.33 -14.84
CA ARG A 178 9.58 12.70 -15.01
C ARG A 178 9.03 12.90 -16.43
N HIS A 179 7.78 13.36 -16.52
CA HIS A 179 7.18 13.74 -17.80
C HIS A 179 7.38 15.22 -18.12
N MET A 180 7.03 15.65 -19.33
CA MET A 180 7.03 17.06 -19.73
C MET A 180 5.96 17.89 -19.01
N PHE A 181 4.98 17.23 -18.41
CA PHE A 181 3.94 17.80 -17.54
C PHE A 181 4.07 17.27 -16.11
N GLU A 182 3.36 17.90 -15.19
CA GLU A 182 3.36 17.49 -13.77
C GLU A 182 2.42 16.31 -13.59
N VAL A 183 2.93 15.23 -13.01
CA VAL A 183 2.14 14.04 -12.68
C VAL A 183 1.72 14.12 -11.23
N ALA A 184 0.41 14.08 -10.98
CA ALA A 184 -0.15 14.04 -9.64
C ALA A 184 -0.31 12.58 -9.21
N VAL A 185 0.25 12.21 -8.06
CA VAL A 185 0.02 10.93 -7.41
C VAL A 185 -0.79 11.21 -6.15
N GLN A 186 -1.93 10.56 -6.00
CA GLN A 186 -2.88 10.83 -4.92
C GLN A 186 -3.30 9.53 -4.27
N ALA A 187 -3.46 9.54 -2.95
CA ALA A 187 -4.23 8.52 -2.24
C ALA A 187 -5.58 9.12 -1.84
N ALA A 188 -6.66 8.40 -2.04
CA ALA A 188 -8.01 8.86 -1.73
C ALA A 188 -8.84 7.77 -1.05
N ILE A 189 -9.80 8.20 -0.24
CA ILE A 189 -10.86 7.36 0.30
C ILE A 189 -12.16 7.85 -0.32
N GLY A 190 -12.71 7.08 -1.26
CA GLY A 190 -13.83 7.54 -2.09
C GLY A 190 -13.47 8.82 -2.84
N SER A 191 -14.20 9.90 -2.60
CA SER A 191 -13.96 11.22 -3.22
C SER A 191 -12.92 12.08 -2.49
N ARG A 192 -12.56 11.73 -1.25
CA ARG A 192 -11.66 12.54 -0.42
C ARG A 192 -10.21 12.14 -0.64
N VAL A 193 -9.40 13.08 -1.14
CA VAL A 193 -7.94 12.92 -1.24
C VAL A 193 -7.32 13.08 0.14
N ILE A 194 -6.61 12.06 0.62
CA ILE A 194 -5.92 12.05 1.93
C ILE A 194 -4.45 12.44 1.80
N ALA A 195 -3.79 12.02 0.72
CA ALA A 195 -2.41 12.33 0.44
C ALA A 195 -2.22 12.73 -1.02
N ARG A 196 -1.31 13.67 -1.28
CA ARG A 196 -0.97 14.11 -2.63
C ARG A 196 0.52 14.37 -2.73
N GLU A 197 1.13 13.72 -3.70
CA GLU A 197 2.49 13.94 -4.14
C GLU A 197 2.49 14.39 -5.61
N THR A 198 3.51 15.15 -6.02
CA THR A 198 3.62 15.64 -7.40
C THR A 198 5.02 15.38 -7.94
N VAL A 199 5.08 14.66 -9.05
CA VAL A 199 6.31 14.46 -9.81
C VAL A 199 6.56 15.73 -10.64
N PRO A 200 7.70 16.41 -10.44
CA PRO A 200 7.96 17.68 -11.09
C PRO A 200 8.21 17.50 -12.58
N ALA A 201 7.53 18.31 -13.40
CA ALA A 201 7.70 18.28 -14.83
C ALA A 201 9.14 18.59 -15.26
N MET A 202 9.62 17.92 -16.30
CA MET A 202 10.84 18.32 -17.00
C MET A 202 10.62 19.69 -17.66
N ARG A 203 11.63 20.57 -17.59
CA ARG A 203 11.55 21.93 -18.16
C ARG A 203 12.74 22.16 -19.07
N LYS A 204 12.47 22.35 -20.35
CA LYS A 204 13.45 22.91 -21.29
C LYS A 204 13.65 24.39 -20.96
N ASN A 205 14.91 24.84 -20.89
CA ASN A 205 15.23 26.25 -20.75
C ASN A 205 14.98 26.99 -22.07
N VAL A 206 13.71 27.38 -22.30
CA VAL A 206 13.28 28.07 -23.53
C VAL A 206 13.87 29.47 -23.66
N THR A 207 14.39 30.03 -22.56
CA THR A 207 14.94 31.39 -22.50
C THR A 207 16.46 31.43 -22.70
N ALA A 208 17.13 30.30 -22.86
CA ALA A 208 18.59 30.23 -22.95
C ALA A 208 19.18 31.05 -24.12
N LYS A 209 18.44 31.21 -25.22
CA LYS A 209 18.85 32.00 -26.40
C LYS A 209 18.32 33.46 -26.38
N CYS A 210 17.66 33.87 -25.29
CA CYS A 210 17.20 35.25 -25.13
C CYS A 210 18.35 36.07 -24.55
N TYR A 211 19.12 36.72 -25.42
CA TYR A 211 20.16 37.66 -25.02
C TYR A 211 19.53 39.06 -24.91
N GLY A 212 19.45 39.61 -23.70
CA GLY A 212 18.98 40.99 -23.45
C GLY A 212 17.70 41.14 -22.60
N GLY A 213 17.25 42.39 -22.45
CA GLY A 213 16.11 42.80 -21.62
C GLY A 213 14.73 42.68 -22.27
N ASP A 214 14.59 41.98 -23.39
CA ASP A 214 13.30 41.79 -24.08
C ASP A 214 12.39 40.82 -23.30
N ILE A 215 11.70 41.40 -22.31
CA ILE A 215 10.71 40.72 -21.45
C ILE A 215 9.56 40.17 -22.30
N THR A 216 9.19 40.82 -23.41
CA THR A 216 8.07 40.44 -24.26
C THR A 216 8.34 39.10 -24.95
N ARG A 217 9.52 38.93 -25.53
CA ARG A 217 9.94 37.64 -26.14
C ARG A 217 10.05 36.52 -25.11
N LYS A 218 10.59 36.81 -23.92
CA LYS A 218 10.66 35.86 -22.80
C LYS A 218 9.27 35.38 -22.38
N ARG A 219 8.32 36.30 -22.22
CA ARG A 219 6.92 36.01 -21.86
C ARG A 219 6.24 35.14 -22.92
N LYS A 220 6.41 35.45 -24.21
CA LYS A 220 5.82 34.68 -25.32
C LYS A 220 6.29 33.22 -25.32
N LEU A 221 7.58 32.98 -25.09
CA LEU A 221 8.15 31.62 -25.02
C LEU A 221 7.64 30.84 -23.81
N LEU A 222 7.53 31.49 -22.65
CA LEU A 222 6.97 30.89 -21.44
C LEU A 222 5.47 30.58 -21.59
N ALA A 223 4.70 31.45 -22.25
CA ALA A 223 3.29 31.22 -22.53
C ALA A 223 3.11 29.98 -23.43
N LYS A 224 3.86 29.89 -24.54
CA LYS A 224 3.83 28.73 -25.43
C LYS A 224 4.22 27.43 -24.71
N GLN A 225 5.20 27.49 -23.81
CA GLN A 225 5.59 26.34 -23.00
C GLN A 225 4.47 25.92 -22.02
N ARG A 226 3.80 26.87 -21.37
CA ARG A 226 2.69 26.60 -20.45
C ARG A 226 1.50 25.95 -21.16
N GLU A 227 1.10 26.48 -22.30
CA GLU A 227 0.00 25.92 -23.10
C GLU A 227 0.32 24.51 -23.60
N GLY A 228 1.54 24.29 -24.12
CA GLY A 228 2.00 22.97 -24.53
C GLY A 228 1.93 21.96 -23.37
N LYS A 229 2.37 22.36 -22.17
CA LYS A 229 2.28 21.51 -20.97
C LYS A 229 0.84 21.25 -20.54
N LYS A 230 -0.04 22.24 -20.62
CA LYS A 230 -1.47 22.08 -20.29
C LYS A 230 -2.12 21.05 -21.22
N ARG A 231 -1.84 21.14 -22.52
CA ARG A 231 -2.34 20.18 -23.53
C ARG A 231 -1.76 18.77 -23.33
N MET A 232 -0.47 18.67 -23.01
CA MET A 232 0.15 17.38 -22.69
C MET A 232 -0.43 16.76 -21.43
N LYS A 233 -0.79 17.56 -20.41
CA LYS A 233 -1.39 17.05 -19.17
C LYS A 233 -2.79 16.45 -19.37
N SER A 234 -3.60 17.04 -20.25
CA SER A 234 -4.98 16.59 -20.48
C SER A 234 -5.08 15.30 -21.30
N ILE A 235 -4.09 15.04 -22.17
CA ILE A 235 -4.07 13.87 -23.06
C ILE A 235 -3.05 12.82 -22.57
N GLY A 236 -2.10 13.23 -21.73
CA GLY A 236 -1.00 12.40 -21.27
C GLY A 236 -1.46 11.29 -20.34
N GLN A 237 -1.42 10.07 -20.85
CA GLN A 237 -1.41 8.86 -20.03
C GLN A 237 -0.02 8.69 -19.41
N VAL A 238 0.01 8.27 -18.15
CA VAL A 238 1.24 7.98 -17.43
C VAL A 238 1.29 6.47 -17.27
N ASP A 239 2.25 5.85 -17.93
CA ASP A 239 2.51 4.42 -17.75
C ASP A 239 3.32 4.23 -16.47
N ILE A 240 2.82 3.36 -15.60
CA ILE A 240 3.47 3.06 -14.33
C ILE A 240 4.34 1.84 -14.58
N PRO A 241 5.67 1.94 -14.43
CA PRO A 241 6.54 0.80 -14.68
C PRO A 241 6.35 -0.25 -13.58
N GLN A 242 6.51 -1.53 -13.93
CA GLN A 242 6.32 -2.67 -13.01
C GLN A 242 7.19 -2.55 -11.74
N LYS A 243 8.42 -2.05 -11.86
CA LYS A 243 9.32 -1.75 -10.73
C LYS A 243 8.66 -0.85 -9.66
N ALA A 244 7.81 0.09 -10.08
CA ALA A 244 7.15 1.02 -9.17
C ALA A 244 6.09 0.30 -8.32
N PHE A 245 5.40 -0.70 -8.88
CA PHE A 245 4.46 -1.54 -8.14
C PHE A 245 5.21 -2.36 -7.09
N MET A 246 6.31 -3.00 -7.48
CA MET A 246 7.14 -3.79 -6.56
C MET A 246 7.70 -2.95 -5.41
N ALA A 247 8.19 -1.73 -5.70
CA ALA A 247 8.71 -0.82 -4.67
C ALA A 247 7.64 -0.39 -3.64
N VAL A 248 6.38 -0.28 -4.07
CA VAL A 248 5.25 0.04 -3.19
C VAL A 248 4.90 -1.14 -2.29
N LEU A 249 4.93 -2.36 -2.83
CA LEU A 249 4.64 -3.59 -2.10
C LEU A 249 5.77 -3.99 -1.14
N ASP A 250 7.02 -3.70 -1.49
CA ASP A 250 8.19 -3.92 -0.64
C ASP A 250 8.23 -2.84 0.45
N THR A 251 7.49 -3.05 1.54
CA THR A 251 7.51 -2.21 2.74
C THR A 251 8.75 -2.41 3.60
N GLY A 252 9.72 -3.21 3.16
CA GLY A 252 11.03 -3.28 3.79
C GLY A 252 11.74 -1.92 3.66
N ASP A 253 11.76 -1.15 4.75
CA ASP A 253 12.79 -0.12 4.94
C ASP A 253 14.15 -0.85 4.91
N LYS A 254 14.74 -0.98 3.71
CA LYS A 254 16.18 -1.19 3.58
C LYS A 254 16.84 0.09 4.06
N LYS A 255 17.05 0.18 5.37
CA LYS A 255 18.11 1.02 5.93
C LYS A 255 19.47 0.44 5.57
#